data_AF-A0A392QET2-F1
#
_entry.id   AF-A0A392QET2-F1
#
_cell.length_a   1.000
_cell.length_b   1.000
_cell.length_c   1.000
_cell.angle_alpha   90.00
_cell.angle_beta   90.00
_cell.angle_gamma   90.00
#
_symmetry.space_group_name_H-M   'P 1'
#
loop_
_entity.id
_entity.type
_entity.pdbx_description
1 polymer ?
#
loop_
_entity_poly.entity_id
_entity_poly.type
_entity_poly.pdbx_seq_one_letter_code
_entity_poly.pdbx_strand_id
1 'polypeptide(L)'
;MVDVGNGLIMNKLEISCDLRDMIVQAQANDPDLQRRVNNPEFSIAADGAILYSGRLCVPNDVELKRLILSEAHKSGFSIHSGSTKMYQDLKKNFWWPNMKTEIAEFVAHCIAC
;
A
#
# COMPACT_ATOMS: atom_id res chain seq x y z
N MET A 1 1.94 -12.56 27.27
CA MET A 1 0.53 -12.28 26.89
C MET A 1 0.46 -10.79 26.69
N VAL A 2 0.46 -10.23 25.49
CA VAL A 2 -0.08 -10.68 24.19
C VAL A 2 0.99 -10.71 23.08
N ASP A 3 0.55 -11.17 21.91
CA ASP A 3 1.23 -11.93 20.87
C ASP A 3 1.66 -11.10 19.63
N VAL A 4 2.66 -11.65 18.93
CA VAL A 4 3.03 -11.58 17.49
C VAL A 4 2.74 -10.33 16.64
N GLY A 5 3.78 -9.88 15.93
CA GLY A 5 3.61 -9.23 14.64
C GLY A 5 4.92 -8.71 14.07
N ASN A 6 5.48 -9.41 13.07
CA ASN A 6 6.68 -9.05 12.31
C ASN A 6 6.79 -7.54 12.02
N GLY A 7 7.57 -6.83 12.83
CA GLY A 7 8.04 -5.49 12.51
C GLY A 7 9.09 -5.58 11.42
N LEU A 8 8.78 -5.08 10.23
CA LEU A 8 9.79 -4.76 9.22
C LEU A 8 10.64 -3.61 9.77
N ILE A 9 11.70 -3.92 10.50
CA ILE A 9 12.71 -2.91 10.85
C ILE A 9 13.61 -2.74 9.64
N MET A 10 13.41 -1.64 8.91
CA MET A 10 14.35 -1.16 7.91
C MET A 10 14.65 0.31 8.22
N ASN A 11 15.75 0.56 8.91
CA ASN A 11 16.22 1.92 9.22
C ASN A 11 16.74 2.60 7.94
N LYS A 12 16.11 3.70 7.53
CA LYS A 12 16.71 5.04 7.38
C LYS A 12 15.85 5.93 6.46
N LEU A 13 14.86 6.58 7.05
CA LEU A 13 14.39 7.97 6.88
C LEU A 13 12.95 8.03 7.45
N GLU A 14 12.51 9.20 7.89
CA GLU A 14 11.26 9.49 8.62
C GLU A 14 9.92 9.06 7.96
N ILE A 15 9.97 8.30 6.87
CA ILE A 15 8.88 7.94 5.96
C ILE A 15 7.78 7.06 6.61
N SER A 16 8.05 6.40 7.74
CA SER A 16 7.09 5.46 8.35
C SER A 16 5.85 6.14 8.94
N CYS A 17 5.99 7.34 9.50
CA CYS A 17 4.86 8.12 10.00
C CYS A 17 4.22 8.87 8.83
N ASP A 18 5.07 9.44 7.97
CA ASP A 18 4.66 10.27 6.83
C ASP A 18 3.87 9.49 5.78
N LEU A 19 4.18 8.23 5.49
CA LEU A 19 3.51 7.51 4.41
C LEU A 19 2.04 7.26 4.71
N ARG A 20 1.72 6.92 5.95
CA ARG A 20 0.32 6.76 6.35
C ARG A 20 -0.38 8.11 6.28
N ASP A 21 0.21 9.15 6.84
CA ASP A 21 -0.39 10.49 6.83
C ASP A 21 -0.58 11.01 5.40
N MET A 22 0.41 10.83 4.51
CA MET A 22 0.31 11.15 3.08
C MET A 22 -0.84 10.39 2.43
N ILE A 23 -1.00 9.09 2.71
CA ILE A 23 -2.14 8.32 2.20
C ILE A 23 -3.44 8.92 2.73
N VAL A 24 -3.58 9.15 4.03
CA VAL A 24 -4.81 9.69 4.64
C VAL A 24 -5.16 11.07 4.07
N GLN A 25 -4.19 11.96 3.89
CA GLN A 25 -4.40 13.26 3.25
C GLN A 25 -4.82 13.12 1.77
N ALA A 26 -4.21 12.19 1.05
CA ALA A 26 -4.58 11.94 -0.34
C ALA A 26 -5.95 11.25 -0.48
N GLN A 27 -6.36 10.43 0.49
CA GLN A 27 -7.70 9.82 0.53
C GLN A 27 -8.81 10.89 0.60
N ALA A 28 -8.60 11.97 1.35
CA ALA A 28 -9.55 13.09 1.43
C ALA A 28 -9.81 13.74 0.06
N ASN A 29 -8.84 13.64 -0.87
CA ASN A 29 -8.90 14.22 -2.20
C ASN A 29 -9.29 13.21 -3.30
N ASP A 30 -9.65 11.97 -2.95
CA ASP A 30 -10.06 10.92 -3.90
C ASP A 30 -11.60 10.73 -3.89
N PRO A 31 -12.34 11.31 -4.85
CA PRO A 31 -13.80 11.23 -4.86
C PRO A 31 -14.35 9.82 -5.05
N ASP A 32 -13.61 8.92 -5.72
CA ASP A 32 -14.05 7.54 -5.90
C ASP A 32 -13.96 6.79 -4.57
N LEU A 33 -12.85 6.97 -3.85
CA LEU A 33 -12.67 6.37 -2.54
C LEU A 33 -13.67 6.91 -1.51
N GLN A 34 -13.93 8.22 -1.52
CA GLN A 34 -14.94 8.85 -0.64
C GLN A 34 -16.35 8.28 -0.87
N ARG A 35 -16.71 7.92 -2.10
CA ARG A 35 -18.01 7.29 -2.41
C ARG A 35 -18.12 5.86 -1.88
N ARG A 36 -17.00 5.14 -1.79
CA ARG A 36 -16.95 3.73 -1.35
C ARG A 36 -17.10 3.54 0.15
N VAL A 37 -16.85 4.58 0.96
CA VAL A 37 -16.92 4.52 2.43
C VAL A 37 -18.27 4.02 2.95
N ASN A 38 -19.35 4.21 2.20
CA ASN A 38 -20.70 3.74 2.57
C ASN A 38 -20.91 2.22 2.40
N ASN A 39 -19.94 1.48 1.85
CA ASN A 39 -20.01 0.03 1.70
C ASN A 39 -19.51 -0.66 2.99
N PRO A 40 -20.19 -1.73 3.48
CA PRO A 40 -19.82 -2.45 4.70
C PRO A 40 -18.40 -3.05 4.72
N GLU A 41 -17.77 -3.25 3.57
CA GLU A 41 -16.38 -3.73 3.50
C GLU A 41 -15.34 -2.63 3.84
N PHE A 42 -15.78 -1.37 3.87
CA PHE A 42 -14.96 -0.22 4.19
C PHE A 42 -15.20 0.27 5.61
N SER A 43 -14.17 0.83 6.22
CA SER A 43 -14.25 1.47 7.54
C SER A 43 -13.37 2.71 7.59
N ILE A 44 -13.70 3.62 8.51
CA ILE A 44 -12.88 4.79 8.83
C ILE A 44 -12.23 4.55 10.20
N ALA A 45 -10.91 4.66 10.25
CA ALA A 45 -10.15 4.58 11.50
C ALA A 45 -10.18 5.92 12.27
N ALA A 46 -9.70 5.92 13.52
CA ALA A 46 -9.73 7.10 14.39
C ALA A 46 -8.95 8.30 13.85
N ASP A 47 -7.95 8.05 13.01
CA ASP A 47 -7.13 9.06 12.32
C ASP A 47 -7.74 9.54 10.99
N GLY A 48 -8.96 9.08 10.65
CA GLY A 48 -9.62 9.41 9.40
C GLY A 48 -9.24 8.51 8.22
N ALA A 49 -8.36 7.53 8.43
CA ALA A 49 -7.95 6.63 7.35
C ALA A 49 -9.08 5.74 6.87
N ILE A 50 -9.28 5.69 5.56
CA ILE A 50 -10.20 4.74 4.91
C ILE A 50 -9.49 3.39 4.79
N LEU A 51 -10.13 2.34 5.31
CA LEU A 51 -9.65 0.97 5.26
C LEU A 51 -10.62 0.10 4.46
N TYR A 52 -10.11 -0.92 3.76
CA TYR A 52 -10.88 -1.99 3.14
C TYR A 52 -10.49 -3.32 3.79
N SER A 53 -11.44 -3.97 4.46
CA SER A 53 -11.17 -5.21 5.23
C SER A 53 -9.93 -5.10 6.14
N GLY A 54 -9.77 -3.95 6.81
CA GLY A 54 -8.64 -3.66 7.71
C GLY A 54 -7.33 -3.22 7.03
N ARG A 55 -7.30 -3.08 5.70
CA ARG A 55 -6.12 -2.65 4.93
C ARG A 55 -6.24 -1.19 4.54
N LEU A 56 -5.14 -0.44 4.57
CA LEU A 56 -5.13 0.97 4.20
C LEU A 56 -5.39 1.14 2.70
N CYS A 57 -6.45 1.87 2.36
CA CYS A 57 -6.79 2.16 0.98
C CYS A 57 -5.79 3.17 0.39
N VAL A 58 -5.05 2.78 -0.64
CA VAL A 58 -4.20 3.71 -1.38
C VAL A 58 -5.09 4.43 -2.39
N PRO A 59 -5.17 5.78 -2.37
CA PRO A 59 -5.97 6.53 -3.32
C PRO A 59 -5.43 6.38 -4.74
N ASN A 60 -6.20 6.82 -5.72
CA ASN A 60 -5.79 6.81 -7.12
C ASN A 60 -4.79 7.94 -7.45
N ASP A 61 -3.67 7.94 -6.74
CA ASP A 61 -2.53 8.82 -6.92
C ASP A 61 -1.35 8.01 -7.49
N VAL A 62 -0.94 8.35 -8.71
CA VAL A 62 0.09 7.62 -9.46
C VAL A 62 1.45 7.73 -8.76
N GLU A 63 1.80 8.89 -8.21
CA GLU A 63 3.10 9.10 -7.57
C GLU A 63 3.18 8.36 -6.24
N LEU A 64 2.09 8.37 -5.46
CA LEU A 64 2.00 7.64 -4.20
C LEU A 64 2.05 6.13 -4.42
N LYS A 65 1.30 5.60 -5.40
CA LYS A 65 1.37 4.20 -5.80
C LYS A 65 2.79 3.83 -6.24
N ARG A 66 3.41 4.64 -7.10
CA ARG A 66 4.79 4.42 -7.57
C ARG A 66 5.80 4.42 -6.42
N LEU A 67 5.64 5.29 -5.43
CA LEU A 67 6.47 5.32 -4.22
C LEU A 67 6.36 3.99 -3.46
N ILE A 68 5.13 3.53 -3.16
CA ILE A 68 4.88 2.26 -2.46
C ILE A 68 5.48 1.08 -3.24
N LEU A 69 5.25 1.03 -4.55
CA LEU A 69 5.78 -0.02 -5.43
C LEU A 69 7.31 0.00 -5.46
N SER A 70 7.93 1.17 -5.55
CA SER A 70 9.39 1.32 -5.58
C SER A 70 10.05 0.90 -4.27
N GLU A 71 9.47 1.28 -3.12
CA GLU A 71 10.00 0.90 -1.82
C GLU A 71 9.84 -0.60 -1.54
N ALA A 72 8.69 -1.18 -1.91
CA ALA A 72 8.50 -2.62 -1.87
C ALA A 72 9.46 -3.35 -2.81
N HIS A 73 9.79 -2.79 -3.97
CA HIS A 73 10.74 -3.41 -4.89
C HIS A 73 12.19 -3.37 -4.37
N LYS A 74 12.64 -2.24 -3.82
CA LYS A 74 14.00 -2.03 -3.29
C LYS A 74 14.32 -2.87 -2.05
N SER A 75 13.33 -3.15 -1.20
CA SER A 75 13.52 -3.85 0.07
C SER A 75 13.84 -5.35 -0.07
N GLY A 76 14.24 -5.80 -1.27
CA GLY A 76 14.67 -7.18 -1.54
C GLY A 76 13.55 -8.10 -2.02
N PHE A 77 12.35 -7.57 -2.31
CA PHE A 77 11.21 -8.38 -2.78
C PHE A 77 11.29 -8.74 -4.27
N SER A 78 12.20 -8.13 -5.05
CA SER A 78 12.18 -8.29 -6.52
C SER A 78 13.34 -9.07 -7.12
N ILE A 79 14.49 -9.22 -6.43
CA ILE A 79 15.69 -9.74 -7.09
C ILE A 79 15.47 -11.14 -7.68
N HIS A 80 14.54 -11.95 -7.12
CA HIS A 80 14.07 -13.19 -7.75
C HIS A 80 12.58 -13.54 -7.55
N SER A 81 11.80 -12.73 -6.80
CA SER A 81 10.51 -13.19 -6.29
C SER A 81 9.28 -12.81 -7.12
N GLY A 82 9.47 -11.99 -8.14
CA GLY A 82 8.44 -11.58 -9.10
C GLY A 82 7.25 -10.83 -8.50
N SER A 83 6.29 -10.50 -9.37
CA SER A 83 5.05 -9.77 -9.03
C SER A 83 4.17 -10.48 -7.99
N THR A 84 4.23 -11.82 -7.93
CA THR A 84 3.45 -12.61 -6.97
C THR A 84 3.85 -12.32 -5.53
N LYS A 85 5.15 -12.36 -5.20
CA LYS A 85 5.59 -12.10 -3.81
C LYS A 85 5.26 -10.67 -3.41
N MET A 86 5.58 -9.72 -4.29
CA MET A 86 5.30 -8.30 -4.06
C MET A 86 3.81 -8.03 -3.78
N TYR A 87 2.90 -8.66 -4.54
CA TYR A 87 1.46 -8.59 -4.24
C TYR A 87 1.09 -9.21 -2.90
N GLN A 88 1.63 -10.39 -2.58
CA GLN A 88 1.33 -11.08 -1.31
C GLN A 88 1.79 -10.28 -0.08
N ASP A 89 2.86 -9.52 -0.21
CA ASP A 89 3.39 -8.70 0.88
C ASP A 89 2.67 -7.37 1.00
N LEU A 90 2.44 -6.66 -0.11
CA LEU A 90 1.71 -5.39 -0.10
C LEU A 90 0.24 -5.57 0.34
N LYS A 91 -0.44 -6.64 -0.10
CA LYS A 91 -1.87 -6.86 0.21
C LYS A 91 -2.15 -7.09 1.69
N LYS A 92 -1.12 -7.32 2.52
CA LYS A 92 -1.29 -7.47 3.98
C LYS A 92 -1.69 -6.15 4.62
N ASN A 93 -1.16 -5.04 4.10
CA ASN A 93 -1.32 -3.71 4.70
C ASN A 93 -2.08 -2.74 3.80
N PHE A 94 -2.03 -2.92 2.48
CA PHE A 94 -2.60 -1.99 1.51
C PHE A 94 -3.67 -2.63 0.63
N TRP A 95 -4.52 -1.78 0.09
CA TRP A 95 -5.50 -2.14 -0.93
C TRP A 95 -5.71 -0.98 -1.89
N TRP A 96 -5.84 -1.27 -3.18
CA TRP A 96 -6.40 -0.35 -4.17
C TRP A 96 -7.01 -1.12 -5.34
N PRO A 97 -7.91 -0.51 -6.14
CA PRO A 97 -8.42 -1.14 -7.35
C PRO A 97 -7.28 -1.52 -8.30
N ASN A 98 -7.34 -2.71 -8.91
CA ASN A 98 -6.34 -3.22 -9.86
C ASN A 98 -4.91 -3.43 -9.32
N MET A 99 -4.73 -3.43 -7.99
CA MET A 99 -3.43 -3.61 -7.33
C MET A 99 -2.57 -4.75 -7.89
N LYS A 100 -3.15 -5.92 -8.15
CA LYS A 100 -2.40 -7.07 -8.71
C LYS A 100 -1.87 -6.78 -10.12
N THR A 101 -2.66 -6.11 -10.96
CA THR A 101 -2.30 -5.77 -12.34
C THR A 101 -1.22 -4.69 -12.36
N GLU A 102 -1.40 -3.62 -11.58
CA GLU A 102 -0.42 -2.53 -11.50
C GLU A 102 0.94 -3.02 -10.96
N ILE A 103 0.95 -3.96 -10.01
CA ILE A 103 2.19 -4.60 -9.54
C ILE A 103 2.87 -5.42 -10.65
N ALA A 104 2.09 -6.18 -11.43
CA ALA A 104 2.63 -6.97 -12.53
C ALA A 104 3.25 -6.08 -13.61
N GLU A 105 2.58 -4.98 -13.96
CA GLU A 105 3.10 -3.97 -14.89
C GLU A 105 4.36 -3.32 -14.35
N PHE A 106 4.37 -2.91 -13.08
CA PHE A 106 5.55 -2.30 -12.46
C PHE A 106 6.79 -3.21 -12.52
N VAL A 107 6.63 -4.50 -12.18
CA VAL A 107 7.73 -5.47 -12.22
C VAL A 107 8.18 -5.76 -13.67
N ALA A 108 7.25 -5.83 -14.63
CA ALA A 108 7.57 -6.07 -16.03
C ALA A 108 8.39 -4.95 -16.68
N HIS A 109 8.30 -3.72 -16.16
CA HIS A 109 9.10 -2.58 -16.63
C HIS A 109 10.42 -2.41 -15.87
N CYS A 110 10.75 -3.28 -14.91
CA CYS A 110 12.01 -3.22 -14.21
C CYS A 110 13.14 -3.85 -15.03
N ILE A 111 14.12 -3.05 -15.46
CA ILE A 111 15.28 -3.51 -16.25
C ILE A 111 16.14 -4.55 -15.50
N ALA A 112 16.04 -4.60 -14.16
CA ALA A 112 16.82 -5.49 -13.31
C ALA A 112 16.09 -6.81 -12.93
N CYS A 113 14.81 -6.98 -13.32
CA CYS A 113 14.00 -8.18 -13.08
C CYS A 113 13.88 -9.04 -14.34
#